data_AF-A0A1R1AUN0-F1
#
_entry.id   AF-A0A1R1AUN0-F1
#
_cell.length_a   1.000
_cell.length_b   1.000
_cell.length_c   1.000
_cell.angle_alpha   90.00
_cell.angle_beta   90.00
_cell.angle_gamma   90.00
#
_symmetry.space_group_name_H-M   'P 1'
#
loop_
_entity.id
_entity.type
_entity.pdbx_description
1 polymer ?
#
loop_
_entity_poly.entity_id
_entity_poly.type
_entity_poly.pdbx_seq_one_letter_code
_entity_poly.pdbx_strand_id
1 'polypeptide(L)'
;MDKITNDYLEKIEKYLKSMSDSERMDIVKEIKSVMLELQNNGLSSEQIIERLGNPKELAKAYLGEAISKNSKFSWRKFGAIFAFCSSFAGISGMFLLPLLSTLSIALMISGVITPIGGIIKFVGHLMGYDIAGITIEMGAYTPSPMLFLPISIVIGVLMFWLGKVLWKLTIKYIQAISQKKKTLY
;
A
#
# COMPACT_ATOMS: atom_id res chain seq x y z
N MET A 1 -30.88 -2.35 -16.64
CA MET A 1 -30.30 -1.50 -15.59
C MET A 1 -30.58 -0.06 -15.94
N ASP A 2 -31.01 0.68 -14.94
CA ASP A 2 -31.36 2.08 -15.01
C ASP A 2 -30.15 2.98 -14.72
N LYS A 3 -30.32 4.29 -14.87
CA LYS A 3 -29.24 5.27 -14.71
C LYS A 3 -28.68 5.34 -13.29
N ILE A 4 -29.49 5.05 -12.26
CA ILE A 4 -29.09 5.19 -10.86
C ILE A 4 -28.14 4.05 -10.46
N THR A 5 -28.47 2.81 -10.82
CA THR A 5 -27.57 1.67 -10.57
C THR A 5 -26.27 1.76 -11.37
N ASN A 6 -26.30 2.28 -12.61
CA ASN A 6 -25.08 2.51 -13.38
C ASN A 6 -24.18 3.59 -12.74
N ASP A 7 -24.73 4.73 -12.33
CA ASP A 7 -23.96 5.78 -11.63
C ASP A 7 -23.35 5.28 -10.31
N TYR A 8 -24.07 4.39 -9.61
CA TYR A 8 -23.54 3.71 -8.43
C TYR A 8 -22.33 2.83 -8.76
N LEU A 9 -22.43 1.99 -9.80
CA LEU A 9 -21.33 1.12 -10.23
C LEU A 9 -20.11 1.92 -10.70
N GLU A 10 -20.31 3.03 -11.42
CA GLU A 10 -19.22 3.93 -11.83
C GLU A 10 -18.49 4.53 -10.61
N LYS A 11 -19.22 4.92 -9.57
CA LYS A 11 -18.62 5.39 -8.30
C LYS A 11 -17.79 4.29 -7.64
N ILE A 12 -18.30 3.06 -7.57
CA ILE A 12 -17.56 1.91 -7.06
C ILE A 12 -16.28 1.71 -7.86
N GLU A 13 -16.36 1.65 -9.19
CA GLU A 13 -15.20 1.43 -10.06
C GLU A 13 -14.13 2.50 -9.84
N LYS A 14 -14.56 3.77 -9.72
CA LYS A 14 -13.66 4.89 -9.44
C LYS A 14 -12.93 4.72 -8.10
N TYR A 15 -13.61 4.25 -7.06
CA TYR A 15 -12.98 3.98 -5.76
C TYR A 15 -12.05 2.76 -5.79
N LEU A 16 -12.35 1.76 -6.61
CA LEU A 16 -11.54 0.54 -6.77
C LEU A 16 -10.40 0.67 -7.78
N LYS A 17 -10.17 1.86 -8.37
CA LYS A 17 -9.14 2.09 -9.40
C LYS A 17 -7.71 1.71 -8.96
N SER A 18 -7.44 1.63 -7.66
CA SER A 18 -6.14 1.21 -7.11
C SER A 18 -5.90 -0.30 -7.17
N MET A 19 -6.93 -1.11 -7.43
CA MET A 19 -6.85 -2.57 -7.57
C MET A 19 -6.43 -2.99 -8.98
N SER A 20 -6.13 -4.28 -9.17
CA SER A 20 -5.93 -4.82 -10.52
C SER A 20 -7.23 -4.79 -11.32
N ASP A 21 -7.12 -4.65 -12.65
CA ASP A 21 -8.31 -4.64 -13.52
C ASP A 21 -9.12 -5.94 -13.39
N SER A 22 -8.45 -7.09 -13.26
CA SER A 22 -9.13 -8.38 -13.02
C SER A 22 -9.95 -8.35 -11.72
N GLU A 23 -9.33 -8.02 -10.59
CA GLU A 23 -10.04 -8.02 -9.30
C GLU A 23 -11.16 -6.96 -9.28
N ARG A 24 -10.92 -5.79 -9.88
CA ARG A 24 -11.94 -4.73 -10.00
C ARG A 24 -13.13 -5.21 -10.82
N MET A 25 -12.88 -5.86 -11.97
CA MET A 25 -13.94 -6.41 -12.81
C MET A 25 -14.73 -7.51 -12.10
N ASP A 26 -14.07 -8.38 -11.36
CA ASP A 26 -14.73 -9.46 -10.62
C ASP A 26 -15.66 -8.88 -9.54
N ILE A 27 -15.19 -7.90 -8.76
CA ILE A 27 -16.01 -7.21 -7.74
C ILE A 27 -17.19 -6.46 -8.38
N VAL A 28 -16.97 -5.74 -9.47
CA VAL A 28 -18.04 -5.01 -10.16
C VAL A 28 -19.08 -5.98 -10.72
N LYS A 29 -18.66 -7.13 -11.26
CA LYS A 29 -19.59 -8.19 -11.71
C LYS A 29 -20.39 -8.79 -10.55
N GLU A 30 -19.76 -9.02 -9.40
CA GLU A 30 -20.43 -9.50 -8.19
C GLU A 30 -21.52 -8.52 -7.74
N ILE A 31 -21.19 -7.24 -7.56
CA ILE A 31 -22.15 -6.20 -7.17
C ILE A 31 -23.28 -6.08 -8.21
N LYS A 32 -22.94 -6.16 -9.51
CA LYS A 32 -23.92 -6.13 -10.60
C LYS A 32 -24.88 -7.32 -10.53
N SER A 33 -24.39 -8.51 -10.19
CA SER A 33 -25.23 -9.70 -9.98
C SER A 33 -26.22 -9.48 -8.84
N VAL A 34 -25.74 -8.98 -7.70
CA VAL A 34 -26.60 -8.66 -6.53
C VAL A 34 -27.67 -7.62 -6.89
N MET A 35 -27.32 -6.58 -7.66
CA MET A 35 -28.30 -5.59 -8.13
C MET A 35 -29.38 -6.21 -9.01
N LEU A 36 -29.01 -7.13 -9.93
CA LEU A 36 -29.97 -7.82 -10.79
C LEU A 36 -30.89 -8.75 -10.00
N GLU A 37 -30.37 -9.44 -8.99
CA GLU A 37 -31.19 -10.27 -8.09
C GLU A 37 -32.21 -9.44 -7.33
N LEU A 38 -31.80 -8.30 -6.75
CA LEU A 38 -32.72 -7.40 -6.06
C LEU A 38 -33.76 -6.79 -7.00
N GLN A 39 -33.37 -6.46 -8.23
CA GLN A 39 -34.31 -5.97 -9.25
C GLN A 39 -35.33 -7.05 -9.64
N ASN A 40 -34.91 -8.31 -9.80
CA ASN A 40 -35.80 -9.43 -10.07
C ASN A 40 -36.77 -9.71 -8.91
N ASN A 41 -36.38 -9.39 -7.68
CA ASN A 41 -37.24 -9.43 -6.50
C ASN A 41 -38.20 -8.23 -6.41
N GLY A 42 -38.24 -7.37 -7.43
CA GLY A 42 -39.18 -6.26 -7.54
C GLY A 42 -38.78 -4.99 -6.79
N LEU A 43 -37.53 -4.89 -6.29
CA LEU A 43 -37.05 -3.67 -5.63
C LEU A 43 -36.80 -2.56 -6.66
N SER A 44 -37.11 -1.32 -6.29
CA SER A 44 -36.73 -0.15 -7.08
C SER A 44 -35.23 0.15 -6.95
N SER A 45 -34.68 0.90 -7.90
CA SER A 45 -33.26 1.25 -7.93
C SER A 45 -32.80 2.02 -6.69
N GLU A 46 -33.68 2.83 -6.10
CA GLU A 46 -33.45 3.54 -4.83
C GLU A 46 -33.34 2.57 -3.66
N GLN A 47 -34.22 1.58 -3.58
CA GLN A 47 -34.19 0.55 -2.54
C GLN A 47 -32.96 -0.36 -2.68
N ILE A 48 -32.52 -0.61 -3.92
CA ILE A 48 -31.30 -1.36 -4.21
C ILE A 48 -30.07 -0.63 -3.66
N ILE A 49 -29.91 0.67 -3.97
CA ILE A 49 -28.76 1.44 -3.48
C ILE A 49 -28.82 1.65 -1.96
N GLU A 50 -30.01 1.76 -1.37
CA GLU A 50 -30.19 1.85 0.07
C GLU A 50 -29.73 0.56 0.76
N ARG A 51 -30.08 -0.60 0.18
CA ARG A 51 -29.69 -1.92 0.68
C ARG A 51 -28.19 -2.21 0.51
N LEU A 52 -27.59 -1.74 -0.58
CA LEU A 52 -26.14 -1.82 -0.81
C LEU A 52 -25.35 -0.80 0.04
N GLY A 53 -26.00 0.26 0.49
CA GLY A 53 -25.41 1.31 1.30
C GLY A 53 -24.46 2.22 0.53
N ASN A 54 -23.60 2.92 1.27
CA ASN A 54 -22.72 3.93 0.68
C ASN A 54 -21.65 3.28 -0.22
N PRO A 55 -21.51 3.70 -1.50
CA PRO A 55 -20.57 3.08 -2.43
C PRO A 55 -19.10 3.21 -1.96
N LYS A 56 -18.75 4.31 -1.28
CA LYS A 56 -17.41 4.51 -0.74
C LYS A 56 -17.10 3.52 0.38
N GLU A 57 -18.08 3.19 1.22
CA GLU A 57 -17.91 2.23 2.31
C GLU A 57 -17.85 0.80 1.80
N LEU A 58 -18.70 0.45 0.83
CA LEU A 58 -18.69 -0.85 0.18
C LEU A 58 -17.34 -1.09 -0.53
N ALA A 59 -16.89 -0.15 -1.36
CA ALA A 59 -15.59 -0.24 -2.03
C ALA A 59 -14.41 -0.36 -1.04
N LYS A 60 -14.52 0.29 0.13
CA LYS A 60 -13.51 0.22 1.18
C LYS A 60 -13.41 -1.16 1.81
N ALA A 61 -14.52 -1.89 1.97
CA ALA A 61 -14.50 -3.26 2.46
C ALA A 61 -13.70 -4.16 1.51
N TYR A 62 -13.96 -4.07 0.20
CA TYR A 62 -13.21 -4.80 -0.82
C TYR A 62 -11.72 -4.39 -0.87
N LEU A 63 -11.40 -3.11 -0.78
CA LEU A 63 -10.01 -2.63 -0.71
C LEU A 63 -9.28 -3.19 0.53
N GLY A 64 -9.94 -3.19 1.69
CA GLY A 64 -9.38 -3.73 2.92
C GLY A 64 -9.06 -5.23 2.79
N GLU A 65 -9.95 -5.99 2.16
CA GLU A 65 -9.75 -7.42 1.88
C GLU A 65 -8.59 -7.66 0.90
N ALA A 66 -8.54 -6.90 -0.20
CA ALA A 66 -7.48 -6.99 -1.20
C ALA A 66 -6.09 -6.66 -0.63
N ILE A 67 -6.00 -5.65 0.24
CA ILE A 67 -4.76 -5.29 0.95
C ILE A 67 -4.36 -6.43 1.91
N SER A 68 -5.35 -7.07 2.55
CA SER A 68 -5.15 -8.09 3.58
C SER A 68 -4.77 -9.47 3.03
N LYS A 69 -5.09 -9.78 1.76
CA LYS A 69 -4.93 -11.10 1.15
C LYS A 69 -3.47 -11.58 1.10
N ASN A 70 -2.49 -10.69 1.04
CA ASN A 70 -1.07 -11.08 1.02
C ASN A 70 -0.18 -10.01 1.67
N SER A 71 0.83 -10.42 2.44
CA SER A 71 1.75 -9.51 3.14
C SER A 71 2.90 -8.96 2.28
N LYS A 72 3.09 -9.46 1.05
CA LYS A 72 4.16 -8.97 0.15
C LYS A 72 3.90 -7.54 -0.33
N PHE A 73 4.96 -6.75 -0.42
CA PHE A 73 4.94 -5.39 -0.97
C PHE A 73 4.56 -5.38 -2.46
N SER A 74 3.82 -4.34 -2.90
CA SER A 74 3.49 -4.06 -4.29
C SER A 74 3.08 -2.58 -4.45
N TRP A 75 3.48 -1.93 -5.55
CA TRP A 75 3.07 -0.56 -5.89
C TRP A 75 1.54 -0.38 -5.90
N ARG A 76 0.81 -1.42 -6.33
CA ARG A 76 -0.66 -1.41 -6.32
C ARG A 76 -1.21 -1.38 -4.89
N LYS A 77 -0.60 -2.13 -3.97
CA LYS A 77 -0.99 -2.12 -2.55
C LYS A 77 -0.69 -0.79 -1.89
N PHE A 78 0.43 -0.15 -2.23
CA PHE A 78 0.70 1.20 -1.73
C PHE A 78 -0.40 2.18 -2.17
N GLY A 79 -0.78 2.16 -3.46
CA GLY A 79 -1.91 2.94 -3.97
C GLY A 79 -3.23 2.61 -3.27
N ALA A 80 -3.51 1.32 -3.00
CA ALA A 80 -4.71 0.89 -2.29
C ALA A 80 -4.72 1.32 -0.81
N ILE A 81 -3.59 1.28 -0.11
CA ILE A 81 -3.44 1.78 1.27
C ILE A 81 -3.70 3.29 1.30
N PHE A 82 -3.15 4.03 0.33
CA PHE A 82 -3.39 5.46 0.21
C PHE A 82 -4.87 5.77 -0.06
N ALA A 83 -5.50 5.08 -1.02
CA ALA A 83 -6.93 5.22 -1.32
C ALA A 83 -7.83 4.85 -0.11
N PHE A 84 -7.48 3.78 0.61
CA PHE A 84 -8.16 3.36 1.83
C PHE A 84 -8.03 4.41 2.95
N CYS A 85 -6.86 5.03 3.07
CA CYS A 85 -6.53 6.07 4.04
C CYS A 85 -7.26 7.39 3.76
N SER A 86 -7.23 7.90 2.53
CA SER A 86 -7.93 9.15 2.13
C SER A 86 -9.45 9.06 2.33
N SER A 87 -9.97 7.84 2.47
CA SER A 87 -11.38 7.55 2.72
C SER A 87 -11.71 7.37 4.22
N PHE A 88 -10.71 7.39 5.12
CA PHE A 88 -10.87 7.14 6.55
C PHE A 88 -11.09 8.46 7.31
N ALA A 89 -12.26 8.64 7.93
CA ALA A 89 -12.60 9.82 8.77
C ALA A 89 -12.00 9.76 10.20
N GLY A 90 -11.01 8.90 10.44
CA GLY A 90 -10.38 8.72 11.75
C GLY A 90 -8.94 9.21 11.73
N ILE A 91 -8.57 10.04 12.71
CA ILE A 91 -7.23 10.64 12.88
C ILE A 91 -6.11 9.60 12.79
N SER A 92 -6.31 8.40 13.35
CA SER A 92 -5.33 7.32 13.29
C SER A 92 -5.16 6.74 11.88
N GLY A 93 -6.22 6.66 11.08
CA GLY A 93 -6.16 6.17 9.70
C GLY A 93 -5.47 7.16 8.78
N MET A 94 -5.75 8.46 8.94
CA MET A 94 -5.35 9.52 8.02
C MET A 94 -3.84 9.83 8.05
N PHE A 95 -3.18 9.65 9.20
CA PHE A 95 -1.75 9.92 9.36
C PHE A 95 -0.90 8.66 9.54
N LEU A 96 -1.37 7.68 10.31
CA LEU A 96 -0.53 6.53 10.67
C LEU A 96 -0.30 5.61 9.46
N LEU A 97 -1.32 5.38 8.62
CA LEU A 97 -1.18 4.51 7.45
C LEU A 97 -0.24 5.07 6.38
N PRO A 98 -0.36 6.35 5.94
CA PRO A 98 0.57 6.93 4.98
C PRO A 98 1.97 7.05 5.57
N LEU A 99 2.10 7.41 6.85
CA LEU A 99 3.40 7.55 7.49
C LEU A 99 4.13 6.19 7.58
N LEU A 100 3.49 5.13 8.09
CA LEU A 100 4.13 3.82 8.19
C LEU A 100 4.45 3.21 6.82
N SER A 101 3.54 3.35 5.85
CA SER A 101 3.76 2.82 4.49
C SER A 101 4.87 3.58 3.77
N THR A 102 4.88 4.91 3.85
CA THR A 102 5.94 5.76 3.26
C THR A 102 7.28 5.49 3.93
N LEU A 103 7.33 5.43 5.26
CA LEU A 103 8.55 5.13 6.02
C LEU A 103 9.09 3.74 5.68
N SER A 104 8.22 2.74 5.57
CA SER A 104 8.60 1.39 5.16
C SER A 104 9.23 1.37 3.76
N ILE A 105 8.63 2.06 2.79
CA ILE A 105 9.15 2.15 1.43
C ILE A 105 10.48 2.91 1.40
N ALA A 106 10.56 4.03 2.11
CA ALA A 106 11.79 4.82 2.23
C ALA A 106 12.94 3.98 2.81
N LEU A 107 12.67 3.17 3.84
CA LEU A 107 13.64 2.25 4.43
C LEU A 107 14.04 1.12 3.49
N MET A 108 13.10 0.56 2.72
CA MET A 108 13.44 -0.45 1.71
C MET A 108 14.30 0.12 0.59
N ILE A 109 13.96 1.30 0.07
CA ILE A 109 14.70 1.96 -1.02
C ILE A 109 16.10 2.36 -0.53
N SER A 110 16.19 3.02 0.63
CA SER A 110 17.48 3.36 1.21
C SER A 110 18.33 2.12 1.49
N GLY A 111 17.74 1.03 2.01
CA GLY A 111 18.43 -0.23 2.22
C GLY A 111 19.05 -0.85 0.95
N VAL A 112 18.51 -0.54 -0.23
CA VAL A 112 19.07 -0.96 -1.53
C VAL A 112 20.08 0.06 -2.08
N ILE A 113 19.84 1.37 -1.90
CA ILE A 113 20.74 2.42 -2.38
C ILE A 113 22.06 2.43 -1.59
N THR A 114 22.02 2.21 -0.28
CA THR A 114 23.21 2.20 0.59
C THR A 114 24.31 1.23 0.12
N PRO A 115 24.03 -0.06 -0.19
CA PRO A 115 25.06 -0.96 -0.70
C PRO A 115 25.53 -0.57 -2.11
N ILE A 116 24.66 -0.04 -2.97
CA ILE A 116 25.04 0.46 -4.30
C ILE A 116 26.07 1.59 -4.18
N GLY A 117 25.83 2.57 -3.29
CA GLY A 117 26.79 3.62 -2.99
C GLY A 117 28.13 3.07 -2.49
N GLY A 118 28.09 2.06 -1.62
CA GLY A 118 29.30 1.37 -1.15
C GLY A 118 30.12 0.73 -2.27
N ILE A 119 29.46 0.07 -3.22
CA ILE A 119 30.12 -0.53 -4.39
C ILE A 119 30.76 0.53 -5.27
N ILE A 120 30.03 1.61 -5.58
CA ILE A 120 30.54 2.71 -6.41
C ILE A 120 31.80 3.32 -5.78
N LYS A 121 31.79 3.56 -4.46
CA LYS A 121 32.95 4.10 -3.75
C LYS A 121 34.15 3.15 -3.77
N PHE A 122 33.92 1.86 -3.59
CA PHE A 122 34.97 0.85 -3.64
C PHE A 122 35.61 0.73 -5.03
N VAL A 123 34.81 0.73 -6.09
CA VAL A 123 35.29 0.71 -7.48
C VAL A 123 36.04 2.00 -7.84
N GLY A 124 35.53 3.16 -7.40
CA GLY A 124 36.22 4.44 -7.57
C GLY A 124 37.61 4.44 -6.92
N HIS A 125 37.69 3.93 -5.69
CA HIS A 125 38.95 3.78 -4.97
C HIS A 125 39.94 2.86 -5.71
N LEU A 126 39.48 1.73 -6.26
CA LEU A 126 40.29 0.83 -7.10
C LEU A 126 40.82 1.50 -8.38
N MET A 127 40.08 2.45 -8.93
CA MET A 127 40.48 3.22 -10.13
C MET A 127 41.28 4.49 -9.81
N GLY A 128 41.59 4.76 -8.54
CA GLY A 128 42.35 5.94 -8.11
C GLY A 128 41.55 7.25 -8.05
N TYR A 129 40.21 7.19 -8.15
CA TYR A 129 39.33 8.33 -8.00
C TYR A 129 38.74 8.38 -6.58
N ASP A 130 38.93 9.48 -5.86
CA ASP A 130 38.22 9.73 -4.60
C ASP A 130 36.88 10.41 -4.90
N ILE A 131 35.79 9.64 -4.82
CA ILE A 131 34.45 10.14 -5.12
C ILE A 131 33.91 10.85 -3.87
N ALA A 132 34.17 12.15 -3.77
CA ALA A 132 33.84 13.01 -2.61
C ALA A 132 32.33 13.19 -2.32
N GLY A 133 31.43 12.47 -2.99
CA GLY A 133 29.98 12.56 -2.80
C GLY A 133 29.34 11.38 -2.06
N ILE A 134 30.07 10.28 -1.82
CA ILE A 134 29.54 9.08 -1.16
C ILE A 134 30.25 8.91 0.18
N THR A 135 29.73 9.52 1.24
CA THR A 135 30.25 9.36 2.60
C THR A 135 29.20 8.70 3.49
N ILE A 136 29.70 7.87 4.42
CA ILE A 136 28.95 7.37 5.57
C ILE A 136 29.62 8.11 6.70
N GLU A 137 28.98 9.18 7.13
CA GLU A 137 29.41 9.95 8.29
C GLU A 137 28.68 9.40 9.50
N MET A 138 29.38 8.62 10.32
CA MET A 138 28.90 8.24 11.65
C MET A 138 29.57 9.18 12.66
N GLY A 139 29.03 10.40 12.78
CA GLY A 139 29.62 11.44 13.62
C GLY A 139 31.00 11.85 13.12
N ALA A 140 32.03 11.71 13.96
CA ALA A 140 33.43 12.08 13.63
C ALA A 140 34.24 10.97 12.96
N TYR A 141 33.65 9.79 12.70
CA TYR A 141 34.36 8.66 12.12
C TYR A 141 34.05 8.49 10.64
N THR A 142 35.08 8.63 9.80
CA THR A 142 35.06 8.26 8.38
C THR A 142 35.73 6.89 8.23
N PRO A 143 34.97 5.83 7.92
CA PRO A 143 35.57 4.51 7.73
C PRO A 143 36.52 4.53 6.53
N SER A 144 37.61 3.75 6.63
CA SER A 144 38.52 3.54 5.50
C SER A 144 37.77 2.96 4.29
N PRO A 145 38.16 3.31 3.04
CA PRO A 145 37.46 2.88 1.83
C PRO A 145 37.21 1.36 1.72
N MET A 146 38.10 0.55 2.31
CA MET A 146 37.99 -0.90 2.37
C MET A 146 36.90 -1.41 3.34
N LEU A 147 36.70 -0.73 4.48
CA LEU A 147 35.66 -1.08 5.46
C LEU A 147 34.29 -0.52 5.08
N PHE A 148 34.26 0.48 4.20
CA PHE A 148 33.05 1.14 3.75
C PHE A 148 32.04 0.20 3.10
N LEU A 149 32.50 -0.72 2.24
CA LEU A 149 31.67 -1.67 1.51
C LEU A 149 30.97 -2.70 2.42
N PRO A 150 31.66 -3.45 3.30
CA PRO A 150 30.98 -4.39 4.18
C PRO A 150 30.02 -3.67 5.14
N ILE A 151 30.38 -2.48 5.63
CA ILE A 151 29.52 -1.68 6.51
C ILE A 151 28.24 -1.24 5.78
N SER A 152 28.34 -0.75 4.54
CA SER A 152 27.17 -0.31 3.77
C SER A 152 26.23 -1.47 3.44
N ILE A 153 26.76 -2.68 3.19
CA ILE A 153 25.95 -3.88 2.97
C ILE A 153 25.20 -4.26 4.25
N VAL A 154 25.88 -4.30 5.39
CA VAL A 154 25.24 -4.64 6.68
C VAL A 154 24.14 -3.65 7.03
N ILE A 155 24.42 -2.34 6.91
CA ILE A 155 23.43 -1.28 7.16
C ILE A 155 22.27 -1.38 6.18
N GLY A 156 22.55 -1.58 4.89
CA GLY A 156 21.54 -1.71 3.85
C GLY A 156 20.58 -2.89 4.09
N VAL A 157 21.14 -4.06 4.43
CA VAL A 157 20.37 -5.25 4.79
C VAL A 157 19.52 -5.01 6.04
N LEU A 158 20.08 -4.36 7.06
CA LEU A 158 19.36 -4.02 8.29
C LEU A 158 18.18 -3.09 8.00
N MET A 159 18.39 -2.00 7.25
CA MET A 159 17.35 -1.04 6.87
C MET A 159 16.25 -1.69 6.01
N PHE A 160 16.64 -2.53 5.05
CA PHE A 160 15.69 -3.24 4.21
C PHE A 160 14.84 -4.22 5.01
N TRP A 161 15.46 -4.94 5.95
CA TRP A 161 14.75 -5.86 6.83
C TRP A 161 13.79 -5.11 7.76
N LEU A 162 14.23 -4.00 8.35
CA LEU A 162 13.38 -3.12 9.16
C LEU A 162 12.18 -2.62 8.34
N GLY A 163 12.42 -2.14 7.12
CA GLY A 163 11.38 -1.72 6.18
C GLY A 163 10.34 -2.82 5.93
N LYS A 164 10.78 -4.07 5.72
CA LYS A 164 9.88 -5.24 5.59
C LYS A 164 9.07 -5.51 6.84
N VAL A 165 9.66 -5.41 8.02
CA VAL A 165 8.93 -5.59 9.29
C VAL A 165 7.85 -4.52 9.44
N LEU A 166 8.18 -3.25 9.19
CA LEU A 166 7.22 -2.14 9.20
C LEU A 166 6.08 -2.37 8.20
N TRP A 167 6.37 -2.81 6.98
CA TRP A 167 5.33 -3.13 5.99
C TRP A 167 4.36 -4.18 6.51
N LYS A 168 4.89 -5.25 7.09
CA LYS A 168 4.09 -6.36 7.64
C LYS A 168 3.20 -5.89 8.80
N LEU A 169 3.69 -4.98 9.64
CA LEU A 169 2.88 -4.36 10.71
C LEU A 169 1.75 -3.50 10.15
N THR A 170 2.00 -2.71 9.10
CA THR A 170 0.95 -1.91 8.42
C THR A 170 -0.18 -2.80 7.90
N ILE A 171 0.16 -3.92 7.24
CA ILE A 171 -0.86 -4.86 6.73
C ILE A 171 -1.64 -5.50 7.87
N LYS A 172 -0.98 -5.91 8.97
CA LYS A 172 -1.66 -6.44 10.16
C LYS A 172 -2.62 -5.45 10.80
N TYR A 173 -2.24 -4.17 10.84
CA TYR A 173 -3.11 -3.12 11.36
C TYR A 173 -4.36 -2.93 10.49
N ILE A 174 -4.22 -2.95 9.16
CA ILE A 174 -5.35 -2.89 8.23
C ILE A 174 -6.26 -4.11 8.38
N GLN A 175 -5.67 -5.31 8.52
CA GLN A 175 -6.41 -6.54 8.81
C GLN A 175 -7.26 -6.41 10.08
N ALA A 176 -6.68 -5.90 11.17
CA ALA A 176 -7.37 -5.72 12.44
C ALA A 176 -8.55 -4.72 12.33
N ILE A 177 -8.38 -3.63 11.57
CA ILE A 177 -9.45 -2.64 11.36
C ILE A 177 -10.54 -3.19 10.43
N SER A 178 -10.14 -3.89 9.37
CA SER A 178 -11.06 -4.46 8.38
C SER A 178 -11.95 -5.54 9.02
N GLN A 179 -11.38 -6.40 9.86
CA GLN A 179 -12.15 -7.43 10.57
C GLN A 179 -13.13 -6.84 11.59
N LYS A 180 -12.75 -5.79 12.33
CA LYS A 180 -13.66 -5.13 13.28
C LYS A 180 -14.91 -4.52 12.63
N LYS A 181 -14.83 -4.09 11.36
CA LYS A 181 -15.99 -3.61 10.61
C LYS A 181 -16.91 -4.73 10.14
N LYS A 182 -16.40 -5.94 9.91
CA LYS A 182 -17.22 -7.10 9.48
C LYS A 182 -18.10 -7.66 10.60
N THR A 183 -17.74 -7.43 11.87
CA THR A 183 -18.51 -7.85 13.04
C THR A 183 -19.63 -6.87 13.44
N LEU A 184 -19.72 -5.72 12.76
CA LEU A 184 -20.67 -4.64 13.06
C LEU A 184 -21.82 -4.54 12.03
N TYR A 185 -21.85 -5.45 11.05
CA TYR A 185 -22.95 -5.64 10.10
C TYR A 185 -23.56 -7.03 10.30
#